data_AF-A0A3Q9GAG4-F1
#
_entry.id   AF-A0A3Q9GAG4-F1
#
_cell.length_a   1.000
_cell.length_b   1.000
_cell.length_c   1.000
_cell.angle_alpha   90.00
_cell.angle_beta   90.00
_cell.angle_gamma   90.00
#
_symmetry.space_group_name_H-M   'P 1'
#
loop_
_entity.id
_entity.type
_entity.pdbx_description
1 polymer ?
#
loop_
_entity_poly.entity_id
_entity_poly.type
_entity_poly.pdbx_seq_one_letter_code
_entity_poly.pdbx_strand_id
1 'polypeptide(L)' 'MSILFAAAIGLGQLCYNADHDIGSGEIMRGAVTFEQLLGKAMKNRESTCWSIHSEAQLAEAKKLVLMDATGKTLIIK' A
#
# COMPACT_ATOMS: atom_id res chain seq x y z
N MET A 1 -12.61 -35.33 2.16
CA MET A 1 -11.99 -34.46 1.13
C MET A 1 -11.50 -33.22 1.85
N SER A 2 -10.19 -33.14 2.13
CA SER A 2 -9.61 -31.98 2.80
C SER A 2 -9.33 -30.92 1.76
N ILE A 3 -10.10 -29.83 1.78
CA ILE A 3 -9.86 -28.66 0.94
C ILE A 3 -8.71 -27.91 1.61
N LEU A 4 -7.51 -28.04 1.06
CA LEU A 4 -6.37 -27.19 1.40
C LEU A 4 -6.71 -25.77 0.94
N PHE A 5 -7.18 -24.93 1.86
CA PHE A 5 -7.08 -23.49 1.70
C PHE A 5 -5.59 -23.15 1.66
N ALA A 6 -5.05 -22.99 0.46
CA ALA A 6 -3.80 -22.29 0.26
C ALA A 6 -4.05 -20.84 0.72
N ALA A 7 -3.86 -20.58 2.01
CA ALA A 7 -3.66 -19.25 2.49
C ALA A 7 -2.43 -18.75 1.73
N ALA A 8 -2.64 -17.93 0.70
CA ALA A 8 -1.57 -17.18 0.08
C ALA A 8 -0.93 -16.39 1.22
N ILE A 9 0.24 -16.86 1.69
CA ILE A 9 0.98 -16.21 2.75
C ILE A 9 1.43 -14.88 2.14
N GLY A 10 0.61 -13.84 2.32
CA GLY A 10 0.98 -12.49 1.91
C GLY A 10 2.24 -12.10 2.64
N LEU A 11 3.16 -11.43 1.94
CA LEU A 11 4.41 -10.94 2.52
C LEU A 11 4.18 -9.72 3.44
N GLY A 12 2.94 -9.23 3.51
CA GLY A 12 2.49 -8.12 4.32
C GLY A 12 1.27 -7.44 3.69
N GLN A 13 0.91 -6.28 4.22
CA GLN A 13 -0.09 -5.38 3.63
C GLN A 13 0.44 -3.96 3.56
N LEU A 14 0.23 -3.28 2.43
CA LEU A 14 0.41 -1.83 2.34
C LEU A 14 -0.90 -1.16 2.73
N CYS A 15 -0.88 -0.36 3.80
CA CYS A 15 -2.04 0.39 4.26
C CYS A 15 -1.86 1.88 3.98
N TYR A 16 -2.88 2.48 3.40
CA TYR A 16 -3.04 3.92 3.23
C TYR A 16 -4.00 4.48 4.27
N ASN A 17 -3.61 5.60 4.88
CA ASN A 17 -4.39 6.32 5.87
C ASN A 17 -4.73 7.73 5.36
N ALA A 18 -6.00 7.93 4.99
CA ALA A 18 -6.49 9.18 4.43
C ALA A 18 -6.47 10.34 5.44
N ASP A 19 -6.55 10.06 6.75
CA ASP A 19 -6.54 11.10 7.80
C ASP A 19 -5.20 11.81 7.90
N HIS A 20 -4.13 11.16 7.43
CA HIS A 20 -2.77 11.69 7.45
C HIS A 20 -2.28 12.17 6.09
N ASP A 21 -3.07 11.99 5.02
CA ASP A 21 -2.68 12.42 3.68
C ASP A 21 -2.76 13.94 3.53
N ILE A 22 -1.58 14.56 3.40
CA ILE A 22 -1.43 16.00 3.19
C ILE A 22 -1.58 16.41 1.71
N GLY A 23 -1.85 15.45 0.81
CA GLY A 23 -2.07 15.71 -0.62
C GLY A 23 -0.79 16.11 -1.37
N SER A 24 0.40 15.74 -0.89
CA SER A 24 1.68 16.11 -1.52
C SER A 24 1.89 15.44 -2.89
N GLY A 25 1.19 14.33 -3.15
CA GLY A 25 1.33 13.54 -4.37
C GLY A 25 2.73 12.92 -4.56
N GLU A 26 3.62 13.04 -3.58
CA GLU A 26 5.01 12.59 -3.69
C GLU A 26 5.10 11.06 -3.78
N ILE A 27 4.30 10.37 -2.97
CA ILE A 27 4.15 8.92 -2.98
C ILE A 27 3.79 8.40 -4.38
N MET A 28 2.93 9.12 -5.13
CA MET A 28 2.49 8.72 -6.46
C MET A 28 3.64 8.71 -7.49
N ARG A 29 4.68 9.54 -7.30
CA ARG A 29 5.85 9.55 -8.20
C ARG A 29 6.67 8.26 -8.12
N GLY A 30 6.56 7.53 -7.01
CA GLY A 30 7.28 6.28 -6.77
C GLY A 30 6.44 5.02 -7.03
N ALA A 31 5.13 5.16 -7.20
CA ALA A 31 4.19 4.06 -7.29
C ALA A 31 4.11 3.52 -8.72
N VAL A 32 4.09 2.21 -8.86
CA VAL A 32 3.94 1.48 -10.13
C VAL A 32 2.85 0.44 -9.97
N THR A 33 3.05 -0.54 -9.09
CA THR A 33 2.06 -1.58 -8.81
C THR A 33 0.89 -1.03 -8.01
N PHE A 34 1.15 -0.11 -7.07
CA PHE A 34 0.11 0.48 -6.23
C PHE A 34 -0.50 1.76 -6.79
N GLU A 35 -0.04 2.25 -7.95
CA GLU A 35 -0.42 3.55 -8.49
C GLU A 35 -1.95 3.71 -8.62
N GLN A 36 -2.61 2.79 -9.31
CA GLN A 36 -4.07 2.87 -9.51
C GLN A 36 -4.85 2.77 -8.19
N LEU A 37 -4.38 1.92 -7.28
CA LEU A 37 -5.01 1.67 -5.99
C LEU A 37 -4.90 2.89 -5.06
N LEU A 38 -3.68 3.44 -4.93
CA LEU A 38 -3.41 4.67 -4.18
C LEU A 38 -4.10 5.86 -4.80
N GLY A 39 -4.05 6.04 -6.12
CA GLY A 39 -4.72 7.14 -6.80
C GLY A 39 -6.23 7.15 -6.54
N LYS A 40 -6.87 5.97 -6.51
CA LYS A 40 -8.28 5.85 -6.15
C LYS A 40 -8.53 6.17 -4.68
N ALA A 41 -7.73 5.62 -3.77
CA ALA A 41 -7.87 5.84 -2.33
C ALA A 41 -7.67 7.32 -1.95
N MET A 42 -6.64 7.97 -2.51
CA MET A 42 -6.36 9.39 -2.32
C MET A 42 -7.47 10.27 -2.88
N LYS A 43 -7.96 9.98 -4.10
CA LYS A 43 -9.09 10.71 -4.70
C LYS A 43 -10.35 10.62 -3.85
N ASN A 44 -10.62 9.44 -3.30
CA ASN A 44 -11.80 9.19 -2.48
C ASN A 44 -11.61 9.57 -1.00
N ARG A 45 -10.38 9.90 -0.58
CA ARG A 45 -9.97 10.07 0.82
C ARG A 45 -10.41 8.89 1.70
N GLU A 46 -10.13 7.67 1.24
CA GLU A 46 -10.55 6.43 1.88
C GLU A 46 -9.35 5.63 2.38
N SER A 47 -9.27 5.41 3.69
CA SER A 47 -8.26 4.56 4.30
C SER A 47 -8.49 3.09 3.93
N THR A 48 -7.47 2.42 3.44
CA THR A 48 -7.60 1.04 2.95
C THR A 48 -6.26 0.30 2.98
N CYS A 49 -6.29 -1.04 2.93
CA CYS A 49 -5.10 -1.87 2.93
C CYS A 49 -5.14 -2.87 1.77
N TRP A 50 -3.99 -3.06 1.12
CA TRP A 50 -3.82 -4.02 0.03
C TRP A 50 -2.78 -5.06 0.38
N SER A 51 -3.11 -6.31 0.11
CA SER A 51 -2.21 -7.44 0.34
C SER A 51 -1.01 -7.40 -0.62
N ILE A 52 0.16 -7.73 -0.07
CA ILE A 52 1.43 -7.85 -0.79
C ILE A 52 1.67 -9.33 -1.09
N HIS A 53 1.76 -9.68 -2.37
CA HIS A 53 1.87 -11.06 -2.85
C HIS A 53 3.21 -11.40 -3.50
N SER A 54 4.10 -10.41 -3.67
CA SER A 54 5.42 -10.63 -4.28
C SER A 54 6.49 -9.74 -3.64
N GLU A 55 7.75 -10.18 -3.74
CA GLU A 55 8.89 -9.39 -3.24
C GLU A 55 9.02 -8.05 -3.96
N ALA A 56 8.65 -7.99 -5.24
CA ALA A 56 8.60 -6.75 -6.01
C ALA A 56 7.58 -5.77 -5.42
N GLN A 57 6.38 -6.24 -5.08
CA GLN A 57 5.38 -5.41 -4.38
C GLN A 57 5.87 -4.98 -3.01
N LEU A 58 6.56 -5.86 -2.27
CA LEU A 58 7.12 -5.51 -0.97
C LEU A 58 8.20 -4.43 -1.08
N ALA A 59 9.10 -4.54 -2.07
CA ALA A 59 10.14 -3.56 -2.32
C ALA A 59 9.55 -2.19 -2.71
N GLU A 60 8.53 -2.19 -3.57
CA GLU A 60 7.80 -0.98 -3.91
C GLU A 60 7.11 -0.37 -2.68
N ALA A 61 6.35 -1.16 -1.92
CA ALA A 61 5.69 -0.71 -0.70
C ALA A 61 6.68 -0.06 0.27
N LYS A 62 7.86 -0.66 0.49
CA LYS A 62 8.90 -0.10 1.36
C LYS A 62 9.40 1.24 0.85
N LYS A 63 9.64 1.36 -0.46
CA LYS A 63 10.03 2.62 -1.09
C LYS A 63 8.95 3.69 -0.88
N LEU A 64 7.67 3.34 -1.06
CA LEU A 64 6.55 4.27 -0.90
C LEU A 64 6.42 4.77 0.54
N VAL A 65 6.56 3.89 1.53
CA VAL A 65 6.60 4.28 2.96
C VAL A 65 7.77 5.21 3.25
N LEU A 66 8.95 4.98 2.66
CA LEU A 66 10.11 5.86 2.83
C LEU A 66 9.92 7.24 2.18
N MET A 67 9.09 7.33 1.13
CA MET A 67 8.72 8.58 0.47
C MET A 67 7.59 9.33 1.19
N ASP A 68 6.89 8.68 2.14
CA ASP A 68 5.86 9.33 2.93
C ASP A 68 6.47 10.31 3.94
N ALA A 69 6.45 11.60 3.60
CA ALA A 69 6.93 12.68 4.45
C ALA A 69 6.20 12.77 5.81
N THR A 70 4.97 12.22 5.93
CA THR A 70 4.20 12.22 7.17
C THR A 70 4.55 11.06 8.09
N GLY A 71 5.15 10.00 7.55
CA GLY A 71 5.43 8.73 8.23
C GLY A 71 4.19 8.01 8.78
N LYS A 72 2.99 8.43 8.37
CA LYS A 72 1.69 7.94 8.88
C LYS A 72 0.65 7.72 7.79
N THR A 73 0.86 8.28 6.59
CA THR A 73 -0.02 8.10 5.43
C THR A 73 0.14 6.69 4.87
N LEU A 74 1.37 6.17 4.82
CA LEU A 74 1.63 4.79 4.41
C LEU A 74 2.36 3.99 5.47
N ILE A 75 1.85 2.77 5.73
CA ILE A 75 2.50 1.80 6.62
C ILE A 75 2.44 0.40 6.00
N ILE A 76 3.44 -0.41 6.30
CA ILE A 76 3.44 -1.86 6.00
C ILE A 76 3.11 -2.61 7.29
N LYS A 77 2.14 -3.53 7.22
CA LYS A 77 1.75 -4.44 8.30
C LYS A 77 2.09 -5.89 7.96
#